data_AF-A0A963A044-F1
#
_entry.id   AF-A0A963A044-F1
#
_cell.length_a   1.000
_cell.length_b   1.000
_cell.length_c   1.000
_cell.angle_alpha   90.00
_cell.angle_beta   90.00
_cell.angle_gamma   90.00
#
_symmetry.space_group_name_H-M   'P 1'
#
loop_
_entity.id
_entity.type
_entity.pdbx_description
1 polymer ?
#
loop_
_entity_poly.entity_id
_entity_poly.type
_entity_poly.pdbx_seq_one_letter_code
_entity_poly.pdbx_strand_id
1 'polypeptide(L)'
;MSDSPVGKTSAAEYAALNLYHRISYLRSDTWIRLSRLIGRLSEKQAVGSDTASTLADTKTAMATLENIEDYTAFPSKEDFRLLWRLLEDQEYNLLARAVNRIARALSSDVYRNRQIQLSRGQIDGEEKEIEQEVLELHLDSTMTQTRPYFELLVVDDLSAKEEAVIRSSFRSVQRSEDEFVYDVIVVPSFQDAVTAVLINPNIQACILRSGFRYKSKRELGLFQRYLEGMNPTDMENVTSTDLSVILGRVLSELRPELDLYLITNMAVETYAAQDNESFRRIFYRETDYVERHLNIIRGINRRFETPFFSALKRYSRQPMGVFHAMPISRAKSLMCSHWIRDMLEFYGLNIFMAETSATSGGLDSLLQPTGPLKKAQEMAARAFGARNTYFVTNGTSTANKIVVQALVNPGDIVLVDRDCHKSHHYGMVLAGAEVAYLDAYPLHQYSMYGGVPLKEIKRLLLQYKADGRLHKVKMLLLTNCTF
;
A
#
# COMPACT_ATOMS: atom_id res chain seq x y z
N MET A 1 27.28 -31.39 11.59
CA MET A 1 26.10 -31.51 10.70
C MET A 1 24.98 -30.75 11.39
N SER A 2 24.95 -29.43 11.21
CA SER A 2 24.17 -28.74 10.16
C SER A 2 22.69 -28.64 10.55
N ASP A 3 22.39 -27.67 11.42
CA ASP A 3 21.05 -27.13 11.55
C ASP A 3 21.01 -25.77 10.84
N SER A 4 20.24 -25.73 9.76
CA SER A 4 19.84 -24.52 9.05
C SER A 4 18.68 -23.85 9.79
N PRO A 5 18.69 -22.53 10.07
CA PRO A 5 17.54 -21.85 10.63
C PRO A 5 16.68 -21.29 9.49
N VAL A 6 15.59 -21.98 9.19
CA VAL A 6 14.47 -21.42 8.44
C VAL A 6 13.65 -20.54 9.39
N GLY A 7 13.49 -19.26 9.03
CA GLY A 7 12.32 -18.44 9.36
C GLY A 7 12.27 -17.80 10.76
N LYS A 8 13.00 -16.70 10.96
CA LYS A 8 12.60 -15.65 11.92
C LYS A 8 12.09 -14.45 11.13
N THR A 9 10.79 -14.39 10.86
CA THR A 9 10.11 -13.12 10.53
C THR A 9 10.29 -12.21 11.74
N SER A 10 11.10 -11.16 11.58
CA SER A 10 11.68 -10.42 12.70
C SER A 10 10.74 -9.32 13.19
N ALA A 11 10.81 -9.00 14.49
CA ALA A 11 10.09 -7.90 15.13
C ALA A 11 10.31 -6.51 14.48
N ALA A 12 11.28 -6.39 13.56
CA ALA A 12 11.54 -5.18 12.79
C ALA A 12 10.42 -4.87 11.77
N GLU A 13 9.80 -5.89 11.16
CA GLU A 13 8.74 -5.70 10.15
C GLU A 13 7.50 -4.99 10.73
N TYR A 14 7.09 -5.39 11.94
CA TYR A 14 5.96 -4.77 12.65
C TYR A 14 6.28 -3.38 13.23
N ALA A 15 7.55 -3.07 13.47
CA ALA A 15 7.98 -1.76 13.95
C ALA A 15 7.91 -0.70 12.84
N ALA A 16 8.30 -1.07 11.61
CA ALA A 16 8.24 -0.19 10.45
C ALA A 16 6.79 0.21 10.10
N LEU A 17 5.86 -0.75 10.08
CA LEU A 17 4.43 -0.50 9.81
C LEU A 17 3.81 0.54 10.74
N ASN A 18 4.07 0.42 12.05
CA ASN A 18 3.60 1.38 13.04
C ASN A 18 4.29 2.76 12.92
N LEU A 19 5.53 2.80 12.43
CA LEU A 19 6.26 4.05 12.21
C LEU A 19 5.66 4.86 11.06
N TYR A 20 5.33 4.22 9.91
CA TYR A 20 4.71 4.91 8.76
C TYR A 20 3.44 5.65 9.16
N HIS A 21 2.54 4.96 9.87
CA HIS A 21 1.29 5.56 10.33
C HIS A 21 1.56 6.73 11.27
N ARG A 22 2.53 6.61 12.19
CA ARG A 22 2.87 7.71 13.10
C ARG A 22 3.41 8.93 12.36
N ILE A 23 4.20 8.76 11.31
CA ILE A 23 4.81 9.89 10.59
C ILE A 23 3.80 10.58 9.66
N SER A 24 2.92 9.83 8.98
CA SER A 24 1.87 10.45 8.16
C SER A 24 0.88 11.24 9.02
N TYR A 25 0.49 10.72 10.19
CA TYR A 25 -0.30 11.48 11.17
C TYR A 25 0.45 12.68 11.71
N LEU A 26 1.73 12.51 12.11
CA LEU A 26 2.56 13.63 12.58
C LEU A 26 2.65 14.75 11.54
N ARG A 27 2.84 14.40 10.27
CA ARG A 27 2.90 15.36 9.16
C ARG A 27 1.58 16.15 9.05
N SER A 28 0.45 15.45 8.94
CA SER A 28 -0.87 16.08 8.81
C SER A 28 -1.20 16.97 10.02
N ASP A 29 -0.98 16.47 11.24
CA ASP A 29 -1.21 17.22 12.48
C ASP A 29 -0.31 18.45 12.57
N THR A 30 0.94 18.34 12.12
CA THR A 30 1.88 19.47 12.13
C THR A 30 1.49 20.54 11.12
N TRP A 31 0.99 20.18 9.93
CA TRP A 31 0.42 21.14 8.97
C TRP A 31 -0.81 21.87 9.52
N ILE A 32 -1.72 21.14 10.17
CA ILE A 32 -2.91 21.73 10.82
C ILE A 32 -2.48 22.67 11.96
N ARG A 33 -1.52 22.23 12.78
CA ARG A 33 -0.94 23.05 13.85
C ARG A 33 -0.27 24.31 13.29
N LEU A 34 0.49 24.19 12.20
CA LEU A 34 1.19 25.29 11.56
C LEU A 34 0.21 26.32 11.01
N SER A 35 -0.84 25.89 10.31
CA SER A 35 -1.95 26.75 9.84
C SER A 35 -2.55 27.57 10.99
N ARG A 36 -2.87 26.93 12.12
CA ARG A 36 -3.40 27.61 13.31
C ARG A 36 -2.41 28.60 13.93
N LEU A 37 -1.13 28.23 14.02
CA LEU A 37 -0.09 29.08 14.60
C LEU A 37 0.15 30.34 13.76
N ILE A 38 0.20 30.20 12.43
CA ILE A 38 0.39 31.32 11.52
C ILE A 38 -0.84 32.23 11.48
N GLY A 39 -2.05 31.68 11.53
CA GLY A 39 -3.28 32.48 11.69
C GLY A 39 -3.23 33.37 12.92
N ARG A 40 -2.85 32.80 14.08
CA ARG A 40 -2.64 33.56 15.33
C ARG A 40 -1.52 34.59 15.21
N LEU A 41 -0.45 34.28 14.47
CA LEU A 41 0.68 35.18 14.26
C LEU A 41 0.27 36.42 13.44
N SER A 42 -0.49 36.21 12.36
CA SER A 42 -1.08 37.26 11.53
C SER A 42 -2.03 38.16 12.33
N GLU A 43 -2.94 37.57 13.12
CA GLU A 43 -3.86 38.33 13.99
C GLU A 43 -3.12 39.17 15.03
N LYS A 44 -2.12 38.58 15.72
CA LYS A 44 -1.33 39.29 16.72
C LYS A 44 -0.52 40.44 16.12
N GLN A 45 0.02 40.26 14.91
CA GLN A 45 0.73 41.33 14.20
C GLN A 45 -0.22 42.49 13.84
N ALA A 46 -1.46 42.19 13.40
CA ALA A 46 -2.45 43.20 13.11
C ALA A 46 -2.89 44.02 14.34
N VAL A 47 -2.91 43.39 15.52
CA VAL A 47 -3.30 44.02 16.80
C VAL A 47 -2.10 44.63 17.55
N GLY A 48 -0.87 44.44 17.07
CA GLY A 48 0.36 44.93 17.73
C GLY A 48 0.69 44.21 19.05
N SER A 49 0.27 42.95 19.19
CA SER A 49 0.49 42.12 20.39
C SER A 49 1.84 41.38 20.34
N ASP A 50 2.27 40.80 21.47
CA ASP A 50 3.51 40.01 21.54
C ASP A 50 3.43 38.73 20.67
N THR A 51 4.33 38.67 19.68
CA THR A 51 4.46 37.59 18.70
C THR A 51 5.58 36.61 19.03
N ALA A 52 6.46 36.90 20.00
CA ALA A 52 7.71 36.15 20.20
C ALA A 52 7.50 34.66 20.47
N SER A 53 6.57 34.32 21.38
CA SER A 53 6.24 32.93 21.71
C SER A 53 5.59 32.20 20.53
N THR A 54 4.63 32.83 19.84
CA THR A 54 3.96 32.24 18.68
C THR A 54 4.94 32.01 17.52
N LEU A 55 5.88 32.93 17.31
CA LEU A 55 6.92 32.82 16.28
C LEU A 55 7.87 31.65 16.58
N ALA A 56 8.26 31.44 17.85
CA ALA A 56 9.09 30.31 18.26
C ALA A 56 8.38 28.96 18.02
N ASP A 57 7.11 28.86 18.36
CA ASP A 57 6.29 27.68 18.08
C ASP A 57 6.14 27.42 16.58
N THR A 58 5.93 28.47 15.78
CA THR A 58 5.86 28.38 14.30
C THR A 58 7.17 27.85 13.72
N LYS A 59 8.32 28.39 14.14
CA LYS A 59 9.65 27.93 13.71
C LYS A 59 9.87 26.46 14.07
N THR A 60 9.44 26.04 15.26
CA THR A 60 9.54 24.63 15.70
C THR A 60 8.70 23.71 14.82
N ALA A 61 7.46 24.10 14.50
CA ALA A 61 6.59 23.34 13.61
C ALA A 61 7.13 23.28 12.17
N MET A 62 7.67 24.38 11.64
CA MET A 62 8.32 24.41 10.33
C MET A 62 9.58 23.53 10.30
N ALA A 63 10.44 23.60 11.32
CA ALA A 63 11.63 22.73 11.40
C ALA A 63 11.25 21.24 11.49
N THR A 64 10.14 20.92 12.16
CA THR A 64 9.62 19.55 12.20
C THR A 64 9.17 19.08 10.81
N LEU A 65 8.42 19.93 10.08
CA LEU A 65 7.98 19.62 8.72
C LEU A 65 9.15 19.57 7.73
N GLU A 66 10.16 20.42 7.88
CA GLU A 66 11.34 20.42 7.01
C GLU A 66 12.05 19.06 6.99
N ASN A 67 12.00 18.31 8.09
CA ASN A 67 12.56 16.95 8.18
C ASN A 67 11.73 15.88 7.47
N ILE A 68 10.50 16.20 7.07
CA ILE A 68 9.55 15.28 6.42
C ILE A 68 9.33 15.66 4.95
N GLU A 69 9.12 16.95 4.66
CA GLU A 69 8.69 17.43 3.33
C GLU A 69 9.73 17.21 2.23
N ASP A 70 11.02 17.09 2.58
CA ASP A 70 12.07 16.73 1.62
C ASP A 70 11.88 15.34 0.99
N TYR A 71 11.10 14.49 1.64
CA TYR A 71 10.82 13.11 1.25
C TYR A 71 9.41 12.91 0.68
N THR A 72 8.69 14.00 0.38
CA THR A 72 7.36 14.00 -0.25
C THR A 72 7.35 14.89 -1.48
N ALA A 73 6.58 14.54 -2.51
CA ALA A 73 6.56 15.34 -3.74
C ALA A 73 5.76 16.65 -3.62
N PHE A 74 4.75 16.68 -2.74
CA PHE A 74 3.91 17.84 -2.47
C PHE A 74 3.70 18.07 -0.95
N PRO A 75 3.87 19.32 -0.47
CA PRO A 75 4.44 20.47 -1.16
C PRO A 75 5.88 20.21 -1.61
N SER A 76 6.31 20.90 -2.66
CA SER A 76 7.66 20.74 -3.15
C SER A 76 8.67 21.43 -2.24
N LYS A 77 9.96 21.05 -2.36
CA LYS A 77 11.06 21.73 -1.67
C LYS A 77 11.10 23.23 -1.97
N GLU A 78 10.71 23.64 -3.17
CA GLU A 78 10.64 25.06 -3.54
C GLU A 78 9.51 25.79 -2.83
N ASP A 79 8.33 25.15 -2.73
CA ASP A 79 7.19 25.67 -1.98
C ASP A 79 7.59 25.85 -0.51
N PHE A 80 8.26 24.87 0.09
CA PHE A 80 8.68 24.93 1.48
C PHE A 80 9.74 26.02 1.72
N ARG A 81 10.69 26.20 0.80
CA ARG A 81 11.65 27.33 0.84
C ARG A 81 10.95 28.68 0.74
N LEU A 82 9.88 28.79 -0.05
CA LEU A 82 9.09 30.01 -0.12
C LEU A 82 8.44 30.31 1.23
N LEU A 83 7.90 29.31 1.94
CA LEU A 83 7.31 29.51 3.27
C LEU A 83 8.33 30.07 4.27
N TRP A 84 9.56 29.54 4.27
CA TRP A 84 10.64 30.07 5.12
C TRP A 84 10.97 31.53 4.79
N ARG A 85 11.09 31.88 3.50
CA ARG A 85 11.31 33.27 3.07
C ARG A 85 10.19 34.20 3.53
N LEU A 86 8.92 33.80 3.36
CA LEU A 86 7.77 34.61 3.81
C LEU A 86 7.77 34.81 5.33
N LEU A 87 8.23 33.81 6.10
CA LEU A 87 8.39 33.94 7.55
C LEU A 87 9.53 34.92 7.91
N GLU A 88 10.67 34.84 7.22
CA GLU A 88 11.83 35.73 7.41
C GLU A 88 11.54 37.18 7.03
N ASP A 89 10.82 37.37 5.91
CA ASP A 89 10.35 38.68 5.42
C ASP A 89 9.21 39.26 6.28
N GLN A 90 8.73 38.51 7.29
CA GLN A 90 7.60 38.87 8.17
C GLN A 90 6.27 39.13 7.42
N GLU A 91 6.10 38.52 6.25
CA GLU A 91 4.89 38.59 5.43
C GLU A 91 3.84 37.58 5.91
N TYR A 92 3.41 37.67 7.18
CA TYR A 92 2.57 36.66 7.83
C TYR A 92 1.20 36.45 7.16
N ASN A 93 0.63 37.47 6.52
CA ASN A 93 -0.64 37.35 5.80
C ASN A 93 -0.52 36.45 4.55
N LEU A 94 0.54 36.65 3.75
CA LEU A 94 0.80 35.81 2.58
C LEU A 94 1.22 34.40 3.00
N LEU A 95 2.00 34.28 4.06
CA LEU A 95 2.35 33.00 4.66
C LEU A 95 1.12 32.22 5.12
N ALA A 96 0.16 32.89 5.78
CA ALA A 96 -1.09 32.28 6.22
C ALA A 96 -1.89 31.71 5.04
N ARG A 97 -2.03 32.49 3.95
CA ARG A 97 -2.71 32.04 2.73
C ARG A 97 -2.01 30.83 2.11
N ALA A 98 -0.69 30.88 1.95
CA ALA A 98 0.08 29.78 1.38
C ALA A 98 -0.03 28.49 2.21
N VAL A 99 0.14 28.57 3.53
CA VAL A 99 0.02 27.41 4.42
C VAL A 99 -1.40 26.87 4.46
N ASN A 100 -2.42 27.72 4.48
CA ASN A 100 -3.81 27.29 4.41
C ASN A 100 -4.12 26.58 3.09
N ARG A 101 -3.58 27.07 1.97
CA ARG A 101 -3.73 26.43 0.66
C ARG A 101 -3.11 25.03 0.64
N ILE A 102 -1.89 24.88 1.18
CA ILE A 102 -1.23 23.56 1.31
C ILE A 102 -2.01 22.65 2.25
N ALA A 103 -2.36 23.12 3.45
CA ALA A 103 -3.07 22.31 4.45
C ALA A 103 -4.43 21.83 3.93
N ARG A 104 -5.20 22.70 3.25
CA ARG A 104 -6.45 22.30 2.58
C ARG A 104 -6.19 21.24 1.52
N ALA A 105 -5.22 21.46 0.63
CA ALA A 105 -4.89 20.51 -0.43
C ALA A 105 -4.45 19.13 0.10
N LEU A 106 -3.68 19.10 1.19
CA LEU A 106 -3.29 17.86 1.88
C LEU A 106 -4.50 17.17 2.52
N SER A 107 -5.43 17.93 3.10
CA SER A 107 -6.64 17.36 3.71
C SER A 107 -7.67 16.85 2.70
N SER A 108 -7.74 17.46 1.50
CA SER A 108 -8.68 17.12 0.45
C SER A 108 -8.10 16.22 -0.65
N ASP A 109 -6.80 15.89 -0.58
CA ASP A 109 -6.05 15.14 -1.58
C ASP A 109 -6.09 15.73 -3.01
N VAL A 110 -6.48 17.00 -3.18
CA VAL A 110 -6.59 17.68 -4.49
C VAL A 110 -5.26 17.71 -5.25
N TYR A 111 -4.14 17.77 -4.52
CA TYR A 111 -2.79 17.79 -5.09
C TYR A 111 -2.46 16.54 -5.93
N ARG A 112 -3.20 15.45 -5.74
CA ARG A 112 -3.03 14.18 -6.47
C ARG A 112 -3.57 14.25 -7.90
N ASN A 113 -4.52 15.15 -8.14
CA ASN A 113 -5.20 15.29 -9.44
C ASN A 113 -4.74 16.52 -10.22
N ARG A 114 -4.29 17.58 -9.54
CA ARG A 114 -3.89 18.84 -10.16
C ARG A 114 -2.64 19.43 -9.52
N GLN A 115 -1.83 20.11 -10.34
CA GLN A 115 -0.69 20.87 -9.86
C GLN A 115 -1.15 22.11 -9.09
N ILE A 116 -0.66 22.25 -7.87
CA ILE A 116 -0.87 23.44 -7.05
C ILE A 116 0.40 24.28 -7.16
N GLN A 117 0.28 25.46 -7.77
CA GLN A 117 1.40 26.41 -7.90
C GLN A 117 1.30 27.46 -6.80
N LEU A 118 2.37 27.62 -6.01
CA LEU A 118 2.46 28.57 -4.92
C LEU A 118 3.39 29.71 -5.34
N SER A 119 2.98 30.48 -6.35
CA SER A 119 3.70 31.67 -6.80
C SER A 119 3.22 32.91 -6.03
N ARG A 120 4.11 33.86 -5.67
CA ARG A 120 3.73 35.11 -4.94
C ARG A 120 2.51 35.83 -5.55
N GLY A 121 2.36 35.83 -6.88
CA GLY A 121 1.22 36.46 -7.58
C GLY A 121 -0.08 35.65 -7.64
N GLN A 122 -0.06 34.34 -7.36
CA GLN A 122 -1.25 33.46 -7.41
C GLN A 122 -1.84 33.18 -6.03
N ILE A 123 -1.09 33.45 -4.95
CA ILE A 123 -1.56 33.32 -3.57
C ILE A 123 -2.70 34.32 -3.27
N ASP A 124 -2.79 35.43 -4.02
CA ASP A 124 -3.80 36.47 -3.85
C ASP A 124 -5.07 36.28 -4.70
N GLY A 125 -5.06 35.39 -5.71
CA GLY A 125 -6.10 35.36 -6.76
C GLY A 125 -7.04 34.14 -6.81
N GLU A 126 -6.69 33.01 -6.18
CA GLU A 126 -7.28 31.70 -6.53
C GLU A 126 -8.00 30.97 -5.36
N GLU A 127 -8.28 31.62 -4.22
CA GLU A 127 -8.99 30.94 -3.10
C GLU A 127 -10.39 30.43 -3.52
N LYS A 128 -11.09 31.14 -4.42
CA LYS A 128 -12.42 30.75 -4.90
C LYS A 128 -12.41 29.53 -5.81
N GLU A 129 -11.33 29.30 -6.58
CA GLU A 129 -11.24 28.15 -7.49
C GLU A 129 -11.10 26.83 -6.72
N ILE A 130 -10.32 26.83 -5.62
CA ILE A 130 -10.15 25.63 -4.79
C ILE A 130 -11.44 25.29 -4.03
N GLU A 131 -12.17 26.30 -3.54
CA GLU A 131 -13.46 26.08 -2.88
C GLU A 131 -14.51 25.51 -3.83
N GLN A 132 -14.56 26.03 -5.05
CA GLN A 132 -15.45 25.57 -6.10
C GLN A 132 -15.09 24.14 -6.55
N GLU A 133 -13.80 23.79 -6.65
CA GLU A 133 -13.36 22.43 -6.99
C GLU A 133 -13.51 21.42 -5.86
N VAL A 134 -13.28 21.81 -4.60
CA VAL A 134 -13.61 20.95 -3.46
C VAL A 134 -15.10 20.66 -3.49
N LEU A 135 -15.94 21.67 -3.77
CA LEU A 135 -17.37 21.48 -3.94
C LEU A 135 -17.68 20.56 -5.14
N GLU A 136 -17.03 20.74 -6.29
CA GLU A 136 -17.17 19.85 -7.46
C GLU A 136 -16.71 18.42 -7.16
N LEU A 137 -15.59 18.19 -6.47
CA LEU A 137 -15.15 16.85 -6.06
C LEU A 137 -16.15 16.16 -5.12
N HIS A 138 -16.85 16.93 -4.29
CA HIS A 138 -17.90 16.41 -3.40
C HIS A 138 -19.24 16.21 -4.12
N LEU A 139 -19.54 16.99 -5.17
CA LEU A 139 -20.78 16.90 -5.97
C LEU A 139 -20.68 15.86 -7.10
N ASP A 140 -19.52 15.75 -7.76
CA ASP A 140 -19.21 14.87 -8.89
C ASP A 140 -18.59 13.52 -8.48
N SER A 141 -18.61 13.17 -7.19
CA SER A 141 -18.23 11.83 -6.69
C SER A 141 -19.01 10.68 -7.36
N THR A 142 -20.02 11.02 -8.18
CA THR A 142 -20.75 10.09 -9.01
C THR A 142 -20.13 9.84 -10.40
N MET A 143 -19.29 10.71 -11.00
CA MET A 143 -18.92 10.58 -12.43
C MET A 143 -17.47 10.93 -12.87
N THR A 144 -16.65 11.67 -12.12
CA THR A 144 -15.24 11.89 -12.51
C THR A 144 -14.32 10.84 -11.88
N GLN A 145 -13.73 9.97 -12.70
CA GLN A 145 -12.78 8.95 -12.26
C GLN A 145 -11.49 9.62 -11.76
N THR A 146 -11.33 9.77 -10.45
CA THR A 146 -10.04 10.15 -9.85
C THR A 146 -9.02 9.07 -10.19
N ARG A 147 -7.92 9.47 -10.85
CA ARG A 147 -6.84 8.56 -11.22
C ARG A 147 -6.01 8.25 -9.98
N PRO A 148 -5.60 7.00 -9.73
CA PRO A 148 -4.75 6.71 -8.60
C PRO A 148 -3.40 7.43 -8.72
N TYR A 149 -2.94 7.97 -7.60
CA TYR A 149 -1.71 8.75 -7.49
C TYR A 149 -0.61 7.96 -6.79
N PHE A 150 0.63 8.10 -7.24
CA PHE A 150 1.81 7.60 -6.54
C PHE A 150 3.00 8.56 -6.70
N GLU A 151 4.09 8.28 -5.99
CA GLU A 151 5.32 9.05 -6.07
C GLU A 151 6.48 8.18 -6.59
N LEU A 152 7.30 8.77 -7.44
CA LEU A 152 8.51 8.16 -8.00
C LEU A 152 9.73 8.71 -7.26
N LEU A 153 10.45 7.84 -6.55
CA LEU A 153 11.71 8.21 -5.93
C LEU A 153 12.85 8.13 -6.96
N VAL A 154 13.67 9.16 -7.04
CA VAL A 154 14.91 9.18 -7.82
C VAL A 154 16.05 9.45 -6.87
N VAL A 155 17.05 8.56 -6.85
CA VAL A 155 18.21 8.69 -5.96
C VAL A 155 19.40 9.18 -6.78
N ASP A 156 19.78 10.44 -6.58
CA ASP A 156 20.87 11.12 -7.27
C ASP A 156 21.28 12.43 -6.57
N ASP A 157 22.57 12.76 -6.51
CA ASP A 157 23.08 13.99 -5.85
C ASP A 157 23.06 15.15 -6.84
N LEU A 158 21.86 15.71 -7.05
CA LEU A 158 21.59 16.75 -8.04
C LEU A 158 21.43 18.14 -7.42
N SER A 159 21.74 19.18 -8.20
CA SER A 159 21.37 20.55 -7.85
C SER A 159 19.85 20.77 -7.95
N ALA A 160 19.34 21.80 -7.28
CA ALA A 160 17.91 22.14 -7.34
C ALA A 160 17.40 22.40 -8.77
N LYS A 161 18.26 22.94 -9.65
CA LYS A 161 17.91 23.16 -11.06
C LYS A 161 17.78 21.85 -11.83
N GLU A 162 18.70 20.91 -11.61
CA GLU A 162 18.67 19.59 -12.25
C GLU A 162 17.47 18.76 -11.74
N GLU A 163 17.15 18.83 -10.45
CA GLU A 163 15.95 18.22 -9.88
C GLU A 163 14.68 18.74 -10.56
N ALA A 164 14.55 20.06 -10.75
CA ALA A 164 13.43 20.66 -11.48
C ALA A 164 13.36 20.20 -12.95
N VAL A 165 14.50 20.01 -13.61
CA VAL A 165 14.57 19.47 -14.98
C VAL A 165 14.09 18.02 -15.04
N ILE A 166 14.51 17.16 -14.11
CA ILE A 166 14.04 15.76 -14.07
C ILE A 166 12.53 15.71 -13.84
N ARG A 167 12.03 16.47 -12.88
CA ARG A 167 10.61 16.52 -12.54
C ARG A 167 9.78 17.02 -13.73
N SER A 168 10.21 18.09 -14.40
CA SER A 168 9.53 18.60 -15.60
C SER A 168 9.61 17.63 -16.78
N SER A 169 10.73 16.90 -16.94
CA SER A 169 10.89 15.89 -17.99
C SER A 169 9.90 14.73 -17.82
N PHE A 170 9.80 14.14 -16.61
CA PHE A 170 8.81 13.10 -16.33
C PHE A 170 7.37 13.59 -16.43
N ARG A 171 7.11 14.86 -16.12
CA ARG A 171 5.78 15.47 -16.31
C ARG A 171 5.45 15.66 -17.78
N SER A 172 6.42 16.06 -18.61
CA SER A 172 6.19 16.31 -20.04
C SER A 172 5.81 15.06 -20.83
N VAL A 173 6.18 13.88 -20.33
CA VAL A 173 5.84 12.60 -20.96
C VAL A 173 4.56 11.96 -20.43
N GLN A 174 3.99 12.48 -19.33
CA GLN A 174 2.69 12.03 -18.80
C GLN A 174 1.55 12.52 -19.67
N ARG A 175 0.54 11.67 -19.87
CA ARG A 175 -0.60 11.91 -20.74
C ARG A 175 -1.91 11.95 -19.95
N SER A 176 -2.93 12.57 -20.55
CA SER A 176 -4.31 12.51 -20.04
C SER A 176 -4.87 11.09 -20.03
N GLU A 177 -4.43 10.24 -20.96
CA GLU A 177 -4.90 8.85 -21.09
C GLU A 177 -4.21 7.88 -20.12
N ASP A 178 -3.18 8.32 -19.40
CA ASP A 178 -2.48 7.45 -18.45
C ASP A 178 -3.41 7.06 -17.31
N GLU A 179 -3.37 5.77 -16.95
CA GLU A 179 -4.19 5.18 -15.89
C GLU A 179 -3.84 5.70 -14.49
N PHE A 180 -2.64 6.25 -14.32
CA PHE A 180 -2.08 6.70 -13.05
C PHE A 180 -1.45 8.08 -13.19
N VAL A 181 -1.47 8.85 -12.10
CA VAL A 181 -0.75 10.12 -11.99
C VAL A 181 0.41 9.94 -11.03
N TYR A 182 1.56 10.54 -11.31
CA TYR A 182 2.65 10.54 -10.34
C TYR A 182 3.48 11.80 -10.38
N ASP A 183 4.15 12.05 -9.27
CA ASP A 183 5.15 13.10 -9.16
C ASP A 183 6.49 12.55 -8.67
N VAL A 184 7.54 13.33 -8.82
CA VAL A 184 8.93 12.89 -8.62
C VAL A 184 9.52 13.50 -7.36
N ILE A 185 10.15 12.65 -6.56
CA ILE A 185 10.97 13.03 -5.41
C ILE A 185 12.42 12.71 -5.74
N VAL A 186 13.33 13.67 -5.56
CA VAL A 186 14.76 13.42 -5.71
C VAL A 186 15.44 13.46 -4.35
N VAL A 187 16.25 12.45 -4.03
CA VAL A 187 17.03 12.41 -2.79
C VAL A 187 18.53 12.20 -3.08
N PRO A 188 19.44 12.89 -2.37
CA PRO A 188 20.85 12.96 -2.74
C PRO A 188 21.72 11.86 -2.14
N SER A 189 21.17 10.99 -1.28
CA SER A 189 21.98 10.00 -0.58
C SER A 189 21.27 8.66 -0.33
N PHE A 190 22.08 7.64 -0.05
CA PHE A 190 21.62 6.31 0.37
C PHE A 190 20.71 6.41 1.60
N GLN A 191 21.16 7.12 2.64
CA GLN A 191 20.40 7.27 3.88
C GLN A 191 19.09 8.04 3.67
N ASP A 192 19.11 9.05 2.80
CA ASP A 192 17.90 9.80 2.43
C ASP A 192 16.91 8.92 1.65
N ALA A 193 17.39 8.02 0.78
CA ALA A 193 16.54 7.08 0.05
C ALA A 193 15.86 6.07 0.98
N VAL A 194 16.63 5.49 1.91
CA VAL A 194 16.07 4.60 2.94
C VAL A 194 15.03 5.35 3.79
N THR A 195 15.35 6.57 4.21
CA THR A 195 14.41 7.40 4.99
C THR A 195 13.14 7.70 4.19
N ALA A 196 13.26 8.12 2.92
CA ALA A 196 12.12 8.40 2.06
C ALA A 196 11.18 7.19 1.95
N VAL A 197 11.74 6.01 1.67
CA VAL A 197 11.00 4.76 1.56
C VAL A 197 10.34 4.37 2.89
N LEU A 198 10.97 4.69 4.02
CA LEU A 198 10.49 4.42 5.39
C LEU A 198 9.43 5.40 5.90
N ILE A 199 9.23 6.56 5.28
CA ILE A 199 8.27 7.56 5.80
C ILE A 199 7.17 7.91 4.81
N ASN A 200 7.39 7.67 3.52
CA ASN A 200 6.46 8.03 2.46
C ASN A 200 5.86 6.77 1.80
N PRO A 201 4.63 6.37 2.20
CA PRO A 201 3.95 5.22 1.59
C PRO A 201 3.48 5.48 0.15
N ASN A 202 3.40 6.73 -0.29
CA ASN A 202 3.02 7.06 -1.66
C ASN A 202 4.12 6.69 -2.66
N ILE A 203 5.36 6.49 -2.21
CA ILE A 203 6.43 5.99 -3.07
C ILE A 203 6.06 4.59 -3.53
N GLN A 204 5.94 4.39 -4.83
CA GLN A 204 5.57 3.09 -5.42
C GLN A 204 6.59 2.59 -6.47
N ALA A 205 7.54 3.44 -6.86
CA ALA A 205 8.63 3.08 -7.74
C ALA A 205 9.90 3.87 -7.37
N CYS A 206 11.07 3.31 -7.64
CA CYS A 206 12.35 3.94 -7.36
C CYS A 206 13.32 3.80 -8.54
N ILE A 207 13.98 4.89 -8.92
CA ILE A 207 15.09 4.93 -9.87
C ILE A 207 16.38 5.21 -9.12
N LEU A 208 17.34 4.29 -9.21
CA LEU A 208 18.69 4.44 -8.66
C LEU A 208 19.65 4.84 -9.77
N ARG A 209 20.39 5.94 -9.57
CA ARG A 209 21.48 6.41 -10.46
C ARG A 209 22.82 6.26 -9.75
N SER A 210 23.92 6.16 -10.49
CA SER A 210 25.26 5.95 -9.90
C SER A 210 25.90 7.20 -9.28
N GLY A 211 25.16 8.31 -9.08
CA GLY A 211 25.73 9.62 -8.71
C GLY A 211 25.62 10.02 -7.25
N PHE A 212 24.96 9.24 -6.39
CA PHE A 212 24.65 9.64 -5.02
C PHE A 212 25.70 9.21 -3.98
N ARG A 213 25.72 9.92 -2.86
CA ARG A 213 26.61 9.63 -1.70
C ARG A 213 25.95 8.70 -0.69
N TYR A 214 26.73 8.04 0.15
CA TYR A 214 26.17 7.22 1.23
C TYR A 214 25.47 8.08 2.31
N LYS A 215 26.18 9.06 2.87
CA LYS A 215 25.74 9.83 4.05
C LYS A 215 24.78 10.98 3.70
N SER A 216 23.72 11.10 4.48
CA SER A 216 22.85 12.29 4.43
C SER A 216 23.58 13.51 5.02
N LYS A 217 23.21 14.69 4.53
CA LYS A 217 23.65 15.97 5.14
C LYS A 217 22.86 16.32 6.40
N ARG A 218 21.79 15.57 6.69
CA ARG A 218 20.88 15.79 7.83
C ARG A 218 21.20 14.85 8.98
N GLU A 219 20.91 15.30 10.21
CA GLU A 219 20.94 14.44 11.38
C GLU A 219 19.68 13.56 11.40
N LEU A 220 19.82 12.30 10.99
CA LEU A 220 18.72 11.34 10.87
C LEU A 220 18.43 10.62 12.19
N GLY A 221 18.48 11.31 13.34
CA GLY A 221 18.46 10.69 14.68
C GLY A 221 17.31 9.72 14.95
N LEU A 222 16.15 9.91 14.30
CA LEU A 222 14.99 9.00 14.37
C LEU A 222 15.16 7.69 13.56
N PHE A 223 15.99 7.69 12.53
CA PHE A 223 16.11 6.63 11.52
C PHE A 223 17.42 5.83 11.65
N GLN A 224 18.32 6.27 12.55
CA GLN A 224 19.63 5.66 12.79
C GLN A 224 19.54 4.17 13.17
N ARG A 225 18.49 3.77 13.90
CA ARG A 225 18.23 2.37 14.29
C ARG A 225 18.01 1.39 13.13
N TYR A 226 17.54 1.88 11.98
CA TYR A 226 17.38 1.04 10.77
C TYR A 226 18.65 1.01 9.92
N LEU A 227 19.59 1.92 10.18
CA LEU A 227 20.91 1.97 9.56
C LEU A 227 21.97 1.22 10.39
N GLU A 228 21.65 0.82 11.62
CA GLU A 228 22.56 0.23 12.64
C GLU A 228 23.11 -1.19 12.30
N GLY A 229 22.80 -1.74 11.12
CA GLY A 229 23.41 -2.98 10.61
C GLY A 229 24.48 -2.76 9.54
N MET A 230 24.67 -1.53 9.06
CA MET A 230 25.58 -1.19 7.96
C MET A 230 26.68 -0.25 8.46
N ASN A 231 27.91 -0.74 8.56
CA ASN A 231 29.05 0.06 9.00
C ASN A 231 29.31 1.22 8.02
N PRO A 232 29.25 2.49 8.47
CA PRO A 232 29.44 3.64 7.60
C PRO A 232 30.82 3.68 6.94
N THR A 233 31.87 3.26 7.66
CA THR A 233 33.27 3.24 7.19
C THR A 233 33.53 2.23 6.08
N ASP A 234 32.78 1.14 6.03
CA ASP A 234 32.93 0.12 4.99
C ASP A 234 32.24 0.56 3.69
N MET A 235 31.16 1.37 3.80
CA MET A 235 30.34 1.83 2.68
C MET A 235 30.84 3.11 2.00
N GLU A 236 31.61 3.96 2.70
CA GLU A 236 32.19 5.18 2.10
C GLU A 236 33.29 4.87 1.06
N ASN A 237 33.91 3.68 1.13
CA ASN A 237 34.93 3.22 0.19
C ASN A 237 34.37 2.42 -1.00
N VAL A 238 33.05 2.19 -1.03
CA VAL A 238 32.38 1.43 -2.08
C VAL A 238 32.19 2.30 -3.32
N THR A 239 32.33 1.71 -4.51
CA THR A 239 32.10 2.47 -5.75
C THR A 239 30.64 2.91 -5.83
N SER A 240 30.36 4.05 -6.46
CA SER A 240 29.00 4.59 -6.54
C SER A 240 28.02 3.68 -7.31
N THR A 241 28.57 2.86 -8.20
CA THR A 241 27.89 1.76 -8.88
C THR A 241 27.45 0.68 -7.90
N ASP A 242 28.37 0.16 -7.08
CA ASP A 242 28.07 -0.91 -6.12
C ASP A 242 27.10 -0.41 -5.05
N LEU A 243 27.19 0.86 -4.68
CA LEU A 243 26.28 1.51 -3.74
C LEU A 243 24.82 1.49 -4.22
N SER A 244 24.60 1.65 -5.53
CA SER A 244 23.27 1.56 -6.15
C SER A 244 22.68 0.15 -6.06
N VAL A 245 23.51 -0.87 -6.27
CA VAL A 245 23.09 -2.28 -6.16
C VAL A 245 22.76 -2.64 -4.72
N ILE A 246 23.60 -2.23 -3.77
CA ILE A 246 23.37 -2.46 -2.35
C ILE A 246 22.09 -1.75 -1.89
N LEU A 247 21.89 -0.50 -2.30
CA LEU A 247 20.66 0.23 -1.99
C LEU A 247 19.44 -0.51 -2.55
N GLY A 248 19.51 -1.02 -3.78
CA GLY A 248 18.45 -1.83 -4.37
C GLY A 248 18.05 -3.02 -3.50
N ARG A 249 19.03 -3.77 -2.98
CA ARG A 249 18.78 -4.90 -2.07
C ARG A 249 18.10 -4.45 -0.79
N VAL A 250 18.63 -3.42 -0.15
CA VAL A 250 18.09 -2.87 1.11
C VAL A 250 16.65 -2.38 0.91
N LEU A 251 16.37 -1.66 -0.17
CA LEU A 251 15.02 -1.21 -0.47
C LEU A 251 14.07 -2.38 -0.75
N SER A 252 14.54 -3.43 -1.43
CA SER A 252 13.74 -4.65 -1.68
C SER A 252 13.44 -5.45 -0.42
N GLU A 253 14.33 -5.44 0.58
CA GLU A 253 14.08 -6.05 1.89
C GLU A 253 13.11 -5.22 2.72
N LEU A 254 13.23 -3.89 2.69
CA LEU A 254 12.37 -2.98 3.45
C LEU A 254 10.95 -2.91 2.89
N ARG A 255 10.81 -2.86 1.56
CA ARG A 255 9.53 -2.76 0.85
C ARG A 255 9.58 -3.61 -0.43
N PRO A 256 9.35 -4.94 -0.33
CA PRO A 256 9.45 -5.86 -1.46
C PRO A 256 8.45 -5.60 -2.59
N GLU A 257 7.40 -4.83 -2.31
CA GLU A 257 6.41 -4.43 -3.31
C GLU A 257 6.84 -3.24 -4.19
N LEU A 258 7.95 -2.56 -3.88
CA LEU A 258 8.47 -1.44 -4.67
C LEU A 258 9.09 -1.92 -5.98
N ASP A 259 8.70 -1.26 -7.07
CA ASP A 259 9.36 -1.47 -8.36
C ASP A 259 10.68 -0.67 -8.41
N LEU A 260 11.81 -1.37 -8.40
CA LEU A 260 13.15 -0.77 -8.44
C LEU A 260 13.73 -0.81 -9.87
N TYR A 261 14.30 0.31 -10.28
CA TYR A 261 14.91 0.52 -11.58
C TYR A 261 16.33 1.07 -11.42
N LEU A 262 17.29 0.55 -12.17
CA LEU A 262 18.68 1.02 -12.14
C LEU A 262 19.01 1.74 -13.44
N ILE A 263 19.66 2.91 -13.37
CA ILE A 263 20.25 3.60 -14.53
C ILE A 263 21.76 3.53 -14.39
N THR A 264 22.44 2.90 -15.36
CA THR A 264 23.89 2.75 -15.35
C THR A 264 24.52 3.08 -16.71
N ASN A 265 25.73 3.62 -16.66
CA ASN A 265 26.56 3.89 -17.83
C ASN A 265 27.53 2.73 -18.15
N MET A 266 27.61 1.72 -17.29
CA MET A 266 28.43 0.53 -17.52
C MET A 266 27.65 -0.54 -18.30
N ALA A 267 28.38 -1.40 -19.02
CA ALA A 267 27.81 -2.46 -19.83
C ALA A 267 26.91 -3.37 -18.96
N VAL A 268 25.68 -3.64 -19.42
CA VAL A 268 24.64 -4.38 -18.67
C VAL A 268 25.11 -5.79 -18.32
N GLU A 269 25.98 -6.36 -19.16
CA GLU A 269 26.58 -7.69 -19.03
C GLU A 269 27.43 -7.84 -17.77
N THR A 270 28.05 -6.76 -17.28
CA THR A 270 28.84 -6.78 -16.04
C THR A 270 27.96 -6.92 -14.80
N TYR A 271 26.72 -6.41 -14.83
CA TYR A 271 25.75 -6.53 -13.75
C TYR A 271 24.91 -7.79 -13.82
N ALA A 272 24.68 -8.35 -15.01
CA ALA A 272 23.92 -9.59 -15.16
C ALA A 272 24.54 -10.78 -14.40
N ALA A 273 25.83 -10.71 -14.06
CA ALA A 273 26.55 -11.68 -13.23
C ALA A 273 26.43 -11.44 -11.71
N GLN A 274 26.07 -10.22 -11.29
CA GLN A 274 25.90 -9.85 -9.88
C GLN A 274 24.40 -9.76 -9.56
N ASP A 275 23.84 -10.90 -9.13
CA ASP A 275 22.55 -11.07 -8.46
C ASP A 275 21.49 -9.96 -8.70
N ASN A 276 20.74 -10.12 -9.78
CA ASN A 276 19.88 -9.11 -10.39
C ASN A 276 18.42 -9.17 -9.87
N GLU A 277 18.15 -9.88 -8.77
CA GLU A 277 16.79 -10.17 -8.32
C GLU A 277 16.05 -8.91 -7.82
N SER A 278 16.77 -7.92 -7.32
CA SER A 278 16.17 -6.70 -6.74
C SER A 278 15.63 -5.71 -7.79
N PHE A 279 16.14 -5.72 -9.02
CA PHE A 279 15.77 -4.71 -10.03
C PHE A 279 14.81 -5.27 -11.08
N ARG A 280 13.71 -4.56 -11.30
CA ARG A 280 12.73 -4.93 -12.33
C ARG A 280 13.25 -4.67 -13.74
N ARG A 281 14.08 -3.64 -13.92
CA ARG A 281 14.76 -3.31 -15.19
C ARG A 281 16.00 -2.46 -14.93
N ILE A 282 17.05 -2.73 -15.70
CA ILE A 282 18.24 -1.89 -15.80
C ILE A 282 18.16 -1.12 -17.12
N PHE A 283 18.32 0.20 -17.06
CA PHE A 283 18.45 1.09 -18.20
C PHE A 283 19.93 1.41 -18.43
N TYR A 284 20.35 1.30 -19.69
CA TYR A 284 21.71 1.64 -20.10
C TYR A 284 21.75 3.07 -20.66
N ARG A 285 22.67 3.89 -20.13
CA ARG A 285 22.80 5.32 -20.42
C ARG A 285 21.55 6.12 -20.06
N GLU A 286 21.54 7.40 -20.40
CA GLU A 286 20.33 8.21 -20.34
C GLU A 286 19.35 7.78 -21.44
N THR A 287 18.64 6.68 -21.20
CA THR A 287 17.45 6.30 -21.99
C THR A 287 16.43 7.42 -21.95
N ASP A 288 15.63 7.57 -23.01
CA ASP A 288 14.60 8.60 -23.08
C ASP A 288 13.58 8.46 -21.94
N TYR A 289 13.07 9.60 -21.46
CA TYR A 289 12.07 9.66 -20.39
C TYR A 289 10.79 8.93 -20.76
N VAL A 290 10.44 8.86 -22.04
CA VAL A 290 9.28 8.09 -22.53
C VAL A 290 9.43 6.61 -22.19
N GLU A 291 10.60 6.00 -22.45
CA GLU A 291 10.81 4.58 -22.17
C GLU A 291 10.73 4.30 -20.66
N ARG A 292 11.32 5.17 -19.84
CA ARG A 292 11.29 5.06 -18.37
C ARG A 292 9.87 5.15 -17.85
N HIS A 293 9.14 6.18 -18.28
CA HIS A 293 7.74 6.38 -17.92
C HIS A 293 6.88 5.17 -18.25
N LEU A 294 6.97 4.64 -19.48
CA LEU A 294 6.19 3.46 -19.89
C LEU A 294 6.52 2.21 -19.04
N ASN A 295 7.79 2.03 -18.66
CA ASN A 295 8.20 0.93 -17.77
C ASN A 295 7.69 1.10 -16.34
N ILE A 296 7.65 2.33 -15.82
CA ILE A 296 7.08 2.64 -14.49
C ILE A 296 5.59 2.36 -14.50
N ILE A 297 4.84 2.90 -15.47
CA ILE A 297 3.38 2.69 -15.56
C ILE A 297 3.05 1.20 -15.72
N ARG A 298 3.76 0.47 -16.58
CA ARG A 298 3.63 -1.00 -16.68
C ARG A 298 3.99 -1.71 -15.37
N GLY A 299 4.94 -1.14 -14.64
CA GLY A 299 5.34 -1.48 -13.28
C GLY A 299 4.14 -1.59 -12.35
N ILE A 300 3.57 -0.40 -12.12
CA ILE A 300 2.42 -0.15 -11.26
C ILE A 300 1.19 -0.94 -11.73
N ASN A 301 0.87 -0.92 -13.03
CA ASN A 301 -0.33 -1.57 -13.55
C ASN A 301 -0.35 -3.09 -13.26
N ARG A 302 0.80 -3.76 -13.30
CA ARG A 302 0.90 -5.19 -12.96
C ARG A 302 0.49 -5.47 -11.51
N ARG A 303 0.78 -4.55 -10.58
CA ARG A 303 0.43 -4.67 -9.16
C ARG A 303 -1.00 -4.21 -8.89
N PHE A 304 -1.47 -3.23 -9.67
CA PHE A 304 -2.84 -2.72 -9.62
C PHE A 304 -3.86 -3.65 -10.30
N GLU A 305 -3.41 -4.59 -11.13
CA GLU A 305 -4.29 -5.47 -11.90
C GLU A 305 -5.21 -6.29 -10.98
N THR A 306 -6.52 -6.16 -11.21
CA THR A 306 -7.56 -6.99 -10.58
C THR A 306 -8.25 -7.84 -11.64
N PRO A 307 -7.77 -9.05 -12.00
CA PRO A 307 -8.22 -9.75 -13.21
C PRO A 307 -9.73 -9.96 -13.28
N PHE A 308 -10.32 -10.48 -12.20
CA PHE A 308 -11.76 -10.75 -12.15
C PHE A 308 -12.59 -9.47 -12.09
N PHE A 309 -12.24 -8.51 -11.23
CA PHE A 309 -12.98 -7.25 -11.12
C PHE A 309 -12.88 -6.40 -12.39
N SER A 310 -11.71 -6.35 -13.05
CA SER A 310 -11.54 -5.66 -14.34
C SER A 310 -12.32 -6.35 -15.46
N ALA A 311 -12.42 -7.68 -15.46
CA ALA A 311 -13.30 -8.39 -16.37
C ALA A 311 -14.78 -8.08 -16.09
N LEU A 312 -15.19 -8.06 -14.82
CA LEU A 312 -16.56 -7.72 -14.40
C LEU A 312 -16.95 -6.29 -14.80
N LYS A 313 -16.06 -5.31 -14.59
CA LYS A 313 -16.28 -3.91 -15.04
C LYS A 313 -16.43 -3.79 -16.55
N ARG A 314 -15.64 -4.54 -17.33
CA ARG A 314 -15.79 -4.55 -18.79
C ARG A 314 -17.09 -5.21 -19.21
N TYR A 315 -17.44 -6.34 -18.59
CA TYR A 315 -18.69 -7.05 -18.82
C TYR A 315 -19.92 -6.18 -18.52
N SER A 316 -19.92 -5.49 -17.37
CA SER A 316 -21.05 -4.63 -16.96
C SER A 316 -21.27 -3.41 -17.86
N ARG A 317 -20.30 -3.05 -18.71
CA ARG A 317 -20.43 -1.99 -19.71
C ARG A 317 -20.88 -2.48 -21.09
N GLN A 318 -20.84 -3.79 -21.34
CA GLN A 318 -21.25 -4.33 -22.63
C GLN A 318 -22.77 -4.30 -22.79
N PRO A 319 -23.31 -3.88 -23.96
CA PRO A 319 -24.73 -3.97 -24.25
C PRO A 319 -25.07 -5.44 -24.51
N MET A 320 -25.81 -6.06 -23.60
CA MET A 320 -26.19 -7.48 -23.69
C MET A 320 -27.69 -7.62 -23.55
N GLY A 321 -28.31 -8.39 -24.44
CA GLY A 321 -29.69 -8.84 -24.27
C GLY A 321 -29.76 -9.89 -23.16
N VAL A 322 -30.63 -9.67 -22.17
CA VAL A 322 -30.84 -10.62 -21.07
C VAL A 322 -31.94 -11.59 -21.48
N PHE A 323 -31.55 -12.76 -21.99
CA PHE A 323 -32.45 -13.89 -22.27
C PHE A 323 -32.29 -15.03 -21.26
N HIS A 324 -31.44 -14.84 -20.25
CA HIS A 324 -31.20 -15.79 -19.16
C HIS A 324 -32.04 -15.45 -17.93
N ALA A 325 -32.24 -16.43 -17.05
CA ALA A 325 -33.02 -16.31 -15.81
C ALA A 325 -32.31 -15.48 -14.73
N MET A 326 -32.09 -14.20 -15.01
CA MET A 326 -31.54 -13.23 -14.06
C MET A 326 -32.69 -12.37 -13.51
N PRO A 327 -33.01 -12.46 -12.20
CA PRO A 327 -34.21 -11.86 -11.64
C PRO A 327 -34.21 -10.32 -11.72
N ILE A 328 -33.04 -9.69 -11.60
CA ILE A 328 -32.92 -8.23 -11.62
C ILE A 328 -32.67 -7.72 -13.05
N SER A 329 -32.14 -8.58 -13.92
CA SER A 329 -31.95 -8.31 -15.35
C SER A 329 -31.19 -7.00 -15.58
N ARG A 330 -30.06 -6.82 -14.87
CA ARG A 330 -29.24 -5.61 -14.92
C ARG A 330 -30.03 -4.34 -14.58
N ALA A 331 -30.63 -4.34 -13.40
CA ALA A 331 -31.48 -3.29 -12.82
C ALA A 331 -32.85 -3.06 -13.49
N LYS A 332 -33.15 -3.67 -14.65
CA LYS A 332 -34.37 -3.39 -15.40
C LYS A 332 -35.64 -3.63 -14.57
N SER A 333 -35.69 -4.72 -13.80
CA SER A 333 -36.83 -5.04 -12.93
C SER A 333 -37.02 -4.00 -11.81
N LEU A 334 -35.94 -3.38 -11.33
CA LEU A 334 -35.98 -2.36 -10.27
C LEU A 334 -36.38 -1.00 -10.83
N MET A 335 -35.79 -0.61 -11.96
CA MET A 335 -36.08 0.68 -12.62
C MET A 335 -37.53 0.82 -13.04
N CYS A 336 -38.16 -0.27 -13.47
CA CYS A 336 -39.58 -0.29 -13.84
C CYS A 336 -40.53 -0.50 -12.66
N SER A 337 -40.01 -0.72 -11.45
CA SER A 337 -40.85 -0.95 -10.27
C SER A 337 -41.24 0.36 -9.59
N HIS A 338 -42.52 0.47 -9.24
CA HIS A 338 -43.06 1.61 -8.50
C HIS A 338 -42.77 1.54 -6.99
N TRP A 339 -42.31 0.38 -6.48
CA TRP A 339 -42.22 0.11 -5.04
C TRP A 339 -40.81 -0.01 -4.49
N ILE A 340 -39.83 -0.38 -5.32
CA ILE A 340 -38.47 -0.75 -4.88
C ILE A 340 -37.38 0.05 -5.61
N ARG A 341 -37.74 1.21 -6.17
CA ARG A 341 -36.78 2.09 -6.85
C ARG A 341 -35.77 2.69 -5.87
N ASP A 342 -36.19 2.91 -4.63
CA ASP A 342 -35.34 3.32 -3.51
C ASP A 342 -34.16 2.35 -3.28
N MET A 343 -34.32 1.05 -3.56
CA MET A 343 -33.23 0.07 -3.52
C MET A 343 -32.11 0.40 -4.52
N LEU A 344 -32.47 0.90 -5.71
CA LEU A 344 -31.50 1.32 -6.72
C LEU A 344 -30.77 2.59 -6.31
N GLU A 345 -31.47 3.52 -5.67
CA GLU A 345 -30.90 4.76 -5.14
C GLU A 345 -29.97 4.48 -3.96
N PHE A 346 -30.34 3.54 -3.08
CA PHE A 346 -29.54 3.16 -1.92
C PHE A 346 -28.26 2.40 -2.29
N TYR A 347 -28.35 1.32 -3.09
CA TYR A 347 -27.19 0.49 -3.44
C TYR A 347 -26.38 1.02 -4.63
N GLY A 348 -27.00 1.85 -5.47
CA GLY A 348 -26.42 2.33 -6.72
C GLY A 348 -26.52 1.33 -7.88
N LEU A 349 -26.55 1.87 -9.10
CA LEU A 349 -26.77 1.10 -10.33
C LEU A 349 -25.69 0.04 -10.60
N ASN A 350 -24.44 0.32 -10.24
CA ASN A 350 -23.29 -0.53 -10.61
C ASN A 350 -23.35 -1.95 -10.02
N ILE A 351 -23.91 -2.12 -8.81
CA ILE A 351 -24.07 -3.44 -8.19
C ILE A 351 -25.01 -4.31 -9.03
N PHE A 352 -26.11 -3.74 -9.50
CA PHE A 352 -27.08 -4.44 -10.34
C PHE A 352 -26.58 -4.67 -11.76
N MET A 353 -25.80 -3.74 -12.31
CA MET A 353 -25.17 -3.90 -13.63
C MET A 353 -24.08 -4.98 -13.65
N ALA A 354 -23.52 -5.31 -12.48
CA ALA A 354 -22.57 -6.40 -12.30
C ALA A 354 -23.23 -7.78 -12.12
N GLU A 355 -24.56 -7.86 -12.06
CA GLU A 355 -25.30 -9.12 -12.01
C GLU A 355 -24.99 -9.97 -13.25
N THR A 356 -24.49 -11.19 -13.04
CA THR A 356 -24.03 -12.09 -14.11
C THR A 356 -24.13 -13.55 -13.69
N SER A 357 -24.08 -14.46 -14.66
CA SER A 357 -24.11 -15.91 -14.47
C SER A 357 -23.06 -16.56 -15.38
N ALA A 358 -22.55 -17.73 -14.95
CA ALA A 358 -21.66 -18.54 -15.77
C ALA A 358 -22.28 -18.94 -17.13
N THR A 359 -23.62 -18.98 -17.22
CA THR A 359 -24.34 -19.32 -18.46
C THR A 359 -24.39 -18.18 -19.48
N SER A 360 -24.21 -16.93 -19.04
CA SER A 360 -24.33 -15.76 -19.91
C SER A 360 -23.13 -15.57 -20.85
N GLY A 361 -22.09 -16.40 -20.69
CA GLY A 361 -20.85 -16.31 -21.47
C GLY A 361 -20.07 -15.02 -21.18
N GLY A 362 -18.81 -14.99 -21.61
CA GLY A 362 -17.95 -13.78 -21.50
C GLY A 362 -17.34 -13.52 -20.11
N LEU A 363 -17.74 -14.26 -19.07
CA LEU A 363 -17.07 -14.29 -17.76
C LEU A 363 -16.73 -15.76 -17.36
N ASP A 364 -15.90 -15.92 -16.35
CA ASP A 364 -15.42 -17.21 -15.83
C ASP A 364 -16.47 -17.92 -14.96
N SER A 365 -16.29 -19.23 -14.73
CA SER A 365 -17.13 -20.01 -13.82
C SER A 365 -16.43 -20.19 -12.47
N LEU A 366 -17.11 -19.90 -11.36
CA LEU A 366 -16.55 -20.14 -10.01
C LEU A 366 -16.29 -21.62 -9.74
N LEU A 367 -17.13 -22.50 -10.28
CA LEU A 367 -17.03 -23.96 -10.08
C LEU A 367 -15.97 -24.61 -10.96
N GLN A 368 -15.63 -23.98 -12.09
CA GLN A 368 -14.60 -24.44 -13.01
C GLN A 368 -13.82 -23.23 -13.58
N PRO A 369 -12.96 -22.61 -12.77
CA PRO A 369 -12.27 -21.39 -13.16
C PRO A 369 -11.19 -21.69 -14.21
N THR A 370 -11.28 -21.02 -15.36
CA THR A 370 -10.33 -21.17 -16.49
C THR A 370 -9.78 -19.85 -17.03
N GLY A 371 -10.38 -18.72 -16.65
CA GLY A 371 -10.04 -17.39 -17.14
C GLY A 371 -9.75 -16.38 -16.01
N PRO A 372 -10.44 -15.23 -15.96
CA PRO A 372 -10.18 -14.19 -14.96
C PRO A 372 -10.23 -14.65 -13.49
N LEU A 373 -11.11 -15.60 -13.11
CA LEU A 373 -11.12 -16.14 -11.75
C LEU A 373 -9.90 -17.01 -11.50
N LYS A 374 -9.50 -17.84 -12.48
CA LYS A 374 -8.29 -18.67 -12.35
C LYS A 374 -7.05 -17.81 -12.16
N LYS A 375 -6.88 -16.77 -12.97
CA LYS A 375 -5.78 -15.80 -12.82
C LYS A 375 -5.81 -15.11 -11.46
N ALA A 376 -6.99 -14.71 -10.98
CA ALA A 376 -7.15 -14.12 -9.65
C ALA A 376 -6.78 -15.09 -8.52
N GLN A 377 -7.16 -16.37 -8.63
CA GLN A 377 -6.78 -17.42 -7.68
C GLN A 377 -5.27 -17.66 -7.66
N GLU A 378 -4.61 -17.67 -8.82
CA GLU A 378 -3.15 -17.81 -8.91
C GLU A 378 -2.41 -16.60 -8.32
N MET A 379 -2.93 -15.39 -8.55
CA MET A 379 -2.40 -14.18 -7.93
C MET A 379 -2.56 -14.21 -6.41
N ALA A 380 -3.73 -14.62 -5.91
CA ALA A 380 -3.97 -14.79 -4.49
C ALA A 380 -3.06 -15.88 -3.89
N ALA A 381 -2.88 -17.01 -4.57
CA ALA A 381 -1.97 -18.08 -4.14
C ALA A 381 -0.55 -17.56 -3.94
N ARG A 382 -0.03 -16.77 -4.89
CA ARG A 382 1.28 -16.11 -4.73
C ARG A 382 1.32 -15.13 -3.57
N ALA A 383 0.29 -14.29 -3.41
CA ALA A 383 0.26 -13.27 -2.36
C ALA A 383 0.20 -13.88 -0.94
N PHE A 384 -0.57 -14.95 -0.76
CA PHE A 384 -0.71 -15.64 0.53
C PHE A 384 0.34 -16.75 0.75
N GLY A 385 1.28 -16.96 -0.17
CA GLY A 385 2.28 -18.03 -0.07
C GLY A 385 1.69 -19.45 -0.14
N ALA A 386 0.53 -19.61 -0.78
CA ALA A 386 -0.15 -20.90 -0.92
C ALA A 386 0.19 -21.57 -2.26
N ARG A 387 0.15 -22.92 -2.29
CA ARG A 387 0.28 -23.67 -3.55
C ARG A 387 -0.94 -23.49 -4.47
N ASN A 388 -2.13 -23.47 -3.89
CA ASN A 388 -3.40 -23.24 -4.57
C ASN A 388 -4.32 -22.42 -3.66
N THR A 389 -5.14 -21.56 -4.26
CA THR A 389 -6.17 -20.78 -3.55
C THR A 389 -7.51 -20.97 -4.24
N TYR A 390 -8.56 -21.17 -3.44
CA TYR A 390 -9.94 -21.26 -3.89
C TYR A 390 -10.75 -20.15 -3.24
N PHE A 391 -11.62 -19.51 -4.02
CA PHE A 391 -12.52 -18.47 -3.49
C PHE A 391 -13.83 -19.10 -3.03
N VAL A 392 -14.27 -18.71 -1.83
CA VAL A 392 -15.48 -19.24 -1.19
C VAL A 392 -16.41 -18.06 -0.90
N THR A 393 -17.64 -18.10 -1.40
CA THR A 393 -18.62 -17.01 -1.30
C THR A 393 -19.55 -17.13 -0.10
N ASN A 394 -19.44 -18.21 0.69
CA ASN A 394 -20.29 -18.47 1.86
C ASN A 394 -19.45 -18.56 3.17
N GLY A 395 -18.42 -17.72 3.25
CA GLY A 395 -17.52 -17.56 4.40
C GLY A 395 -16.64 -18.78 4.74
N THR A 396 -15.75 -18.59 5.72
CA THR A 396 -14.85 -19.65 6.22
C THR A 396 -15.61 -20.84 6.81
N SER A 397 -16.84 -20.61 7.30
CA SER A 397 -17.75 -21.67 7.72
C SER A 397 -18.01 -22.73 6.65
N THR A 398 -18.09 -22.33 5.38
CA THR A 398 -18.23 -23.24 4.25
C THR A 398 -16.88 -23.81 3.82
N ALA A 399 -15.83 -22.99 3.85
CA ALA A 399 -14.47 -23.44 3.55
C ALA A 399 -14.04 -24.62 4.44
N ASN A 400 -14.30 -24.54 5.76
CA ASN A 400 -13.98 -25.63 6.69
C ASN A 400 -14.71 -26.93 6.33
N LYS A 401 -15.98 -26.84 5.90
CA LYS A 401 -16.76 -28.02 5.49
C LYS A 401 -16.20 -28.64 4.21
N ILE A 402 -15.83 -27.81 3.23
CA ILE A 402 -15.20 -28.24 1.98
C ILE A 402 -13.91 -29.01 2.29
N VAL A 403 -13.02 -28.45 3.12
CA VAL A 403 -11.74 -29.07 3.46
C VAL A 403 -11.95 -30.41 4.18
N VAL A 404 -12.83 -30.46 5.19
CA VAL A 404 -13.10 -31.69 5.93
C VAL A 404 -13.69 -32.77 5.02
N GLN A 405 -14.72 -32.46 4.23
CA GLN A 405 -15.37 -33.44 3.36
C GLN A 405 -14.50 -33.88 2.18
N ALA A 406 -13.52 -33.08 1.77
CA ALA A 406 -12.56 -33.47 0.74
C ALA A 406 -11.50 -34.47 1.23
N LEU A 407 -11.24 -34.55 2.54
CA LEU A 407 -10.11 -35.29 3.11
C LEU A 407 -10.52 -36.46 4.01
N VAL A 408 -11.77 -36.49 4.47
CA VAL A 408 -12.24 -37.40 5.53
C VAL A 408 -13.41 -38.23 5.01
N ASN A 409 -13.34 -39.55 5.19
CA ASN A 409 -14.44 -40.48 4.92
C ASN A 409 -15.19 -40.84 6.21
N PRO A 410 -16.41 -41.39 6.11
CA PRO A 410 -17.11 -41.90 7.28
C PRO A 410 -16.28 -42.92 8.07
N GLY A 411 -16.16 -42.72 9.39
CA GLY A 411 -15.36 -43.56 10.29
C GLY A 411 -13.86 -43.25 10.35
N ASP A 412 -13.36 -42.31 9.54
CA ASP A 412 -12.02 -41.74 9.74
C ASP A 412 -11.99 -40.89 11.02
N ILE A 413 -10.82 -40.81 11.65
CA ILE A 413 -10.59 -40.09 12.90
C ILE A 413 -10.00 -38.71 12.60
N VAL A 414 -10.60 -37.68 13.20
CA VAL A 414 -10.14 -36.29 13.16
C VAL A 414 -9.75 -35.85 14.57
N LEU A 415 -8.48 -35.46 14.73
CA LEU A 415 -7.99 -34.76 15.92
C LEU A 415 -8.35 -33.29 15.78
N VAL A 416 -9.04 -32.71 16.75
CA VAL A 416 -9.53 -31.33 16.64
C VAL A 416 -9.33 -30.57 17.94
N ASP A 417 -8.88 -29.34 17.84
CA ASP A 417 -8.88 -28.37 18.94
C ASP A 417 -10.28 -28.26 19.55
N ARG A 418 -10.37 -28.37 20.87
CA ARG A 418 -11.64 -28.24 21.57
C ARG A 418 -12.23 -26.83 21.49
N ASP A 419 -11.38 -25.82 21.32
CA ASP A 419 -11.78 -24.43 21.08
C ASP A 419 -11.92 -24.12 19.57
N CYS A 420 -12.38 -25.09 18.79
CA CYS A 420 -12.63 -24.90 17.37
C CYS A 420 -13.93 -24.13 17.10
N HIS A 421 -13.95 -23.40 15.99
CA HIS A 421 -15.16 -22.72 15.53
C HIS A 421 -16.29 -23.73 15.21
N LYS A 422 -17.55 -23.34 15.49
CA LYS A 422 -18.76 -24.19 15.33
C LYS A 422 -18.86 -24.91 13.98
N SER A 423 -18.33 -24.31 12.92
CA SER A 423 -18.31 -24.89 11.57
C SER A 423 -17.55 -26.20 11.44
N HIS A 424 -16.53 -26.44 12.27
CA HIS A 424 -15.79 -27.71 12.25
C HIS A 424 -16.66 -28.87 12.73
N HIS A 425 -17.45 -28.69 13.79
CA HIS A 425 -18.39 -29.71 14.25
C HIS A 425 -19.37 -30.12 13.13
N TYR A 426 -19.95 -29.13 12.44
CA TYR A 426 -20.84 -29.42 11.30
C TYR A 426 -20.11 -30.14 10.16
N GLY A 427 -18.88 -29.75 9.85
CA GLY A 427 -18.07 -30.44 8.83
C GLY A 427 -17.82 -31.90 9.18
N MET A 428 -17.43 -32.19 10.42
CA MET A 428 -17.15 -33.55 10.89
C MET A 428 -18.42 -34.41 10.96
N VAL A 429 -19.56 -33.84 11.40
CA VAL A 429 -20.86 -34.52 11.39
C VAL A 429 -21.28 -34.89 9.96
N LEU A 430 -21.18 -33.95 9.02
CA LEU A 430 -21.52 -34.20 7.61
C LEU A 430 -20.61 -35.25 6.96
N ALA A 431 -19.33 -35.30 7.35
CA ALA A 431 -18.38 -36.29 6.86
C ALA A 431 -18.52 -37.66 7.54
N GLY A 432 -19.30 -37.79 8.62
CA GLY A 432 -19.39 -39.02 9.41
C GLY A 432 -18.08 -39.37 10.15
N ALA A 433 -17.29 -38.36 10.52
CA ALA A 433 -16.00 -38.54 11.15
C ALA A 433 -16.10 -38.92 12.64
N GLU A 434 -15.18 -39.77 13.11
CA GLU A 434 -14.91 -39.96 14.53
C GLU A 434 -14.04 -38.81 15.05
N VAL A 435 -14.43 -38.18 16.15
CA VAL A 435 -13.77 -36.95 16.63
C VAL A 435 -13.00 -37.19 17.91
N ALA A 436 -11.74 -36.78 17.94
CA ALA A 436 -10.90 -36.77 19.12
C ALA A 436 -10.53 -35.33 19.49
N TYR A 437 -11.12 -34.82 20.57
CA TYR A 437 -10.86 -33.45 21.03
C TYR A 437 -9.50 -33.33 21.73
N LEU A 438 -8.81 -32.23 21.45
CA LEU A 438 -7.54 -31.84 22.04
C LEU A 438 -7.79 -30.66 22.99
N ASP A 439 -7.44 -30.82 24.26
CA ASP A 439 -7.62 -29.76 25.25
C ASP A 439 -6.47 -28.72 25.16
N ALA A 440 -6.84 -27.45 25.08
CA ALA A 440 -5.94 -26.31 25.21
C ALA A 440 -5.52 -26.10 26.67
N TYR A 441 -4.36 -25.49 26.92
CA TYR A 441 -3.95 -25.16 28.29
C TYR A 441 -4.75 -23.96 28.83
N PRO A 442 -5.23 -24.00 30.07
CA PRO A 442 -5.98 -22.89 30.64
C PRO A 442 -5.04 -21.77 31.12
N LEU A 443 -5.49 -20.52 30.96
CA LEU A 443 -4.90 -19.33 31.56
C LEU A 443 -5.89 -18.77 32.59
N HIS A 444 -6.01 -19.47 33.72
CA HIS A 444 -7.04 -19.21 34.74
C HIS A 444 -7.10 -17.75 35.20
N GLN A 445 -5.95 -17.06 35.33
CA GLN A 445 -5.93 -15.67 35.79
C GLN A 445 -6.63 -14.70 34.82
N TYR A 446 -6.74 -15.07 33.54
CA TYR A 446 -7.36 -14.26 32.50
C TYR A 446 -8.72 -14.82 32.05
N SER A 447 -9.13 -15.97 32.58
CA SER A 447 -10.31 -16.71 32.08
C SER A 447 -10.24 -17.00 30.59
N MET A 448 -9.04 -17.30 30.07
CA MET A 448 -8.79 -17.61 28.66
C MET A 448 -8.18 -19.00 28.51
N TYR A 449 -8.25 -19.54 27.29
CA TYR A 449 -7.47 -20.70 26.89
C TYR A 449 -6.29 -20.26 26.03
N GLY A 450 -5.17 -20.94 26.18
CA GLY A 450 -4.03 -20.82 25.27
C GLY A 450 -4.17 -21.78 24.09
N GLY A 451 -3.05 -22.27 23.57
CA GLY A 451 -3.03 -23.25 22.48
C GLY A 451 -3.10 -24.71 22.94
N VAL A 452 -3.29 -25.62 21.99
CA VAL A 452 -3.14 -27.06 22.22
C VAL A 452 -1.66 -27.44 22.43
N PRO A 453 -1.27 -28.05 23.55
CA PRO A 453 0.12 -28.47 23.77
C PRO A 453 0.55 -29.61 22.83
N LEU A 454 1.79 -29.56 22.35
CA LEU A 454 2.37 -30.66 21.54
C LEU A 454 2.34 -32.01 22.28
N LYS A 455 2.45 -32.01 23.62
CA LYS A 455 2.34 -33.23 24.43
C LYS A 455 0.99 -33.91 24.22
N GLU A 456 -0.07 -33.13 24.09
CA GLU A 456 -1.45 -33.63 23.99
C GLU A 456 -1.70 -34.28 22.63
N ILE A 457 -1.24 -33.61 21.56
CA ILE A 457 -1.26 -34.15 20.20
C ILE A 457 -0.49 -35.47 20.13
N LYS A 458 0.74 -35.51 20.67
CA LYS A 458 1.57 -36.73 20.67
C LYS A 458 0.95 -37.85 21.50
N ARG A 459 0.37 -37.54 22.66
CA ARG A 459 -0.28 -38.51 23.55
C ARG A 459 -1.39 -39.26 22.79
N LEU A 460 -2.30 -38.55 22.13
CA LEU A 460 -3.38 -39.18 21.36
C LEU A 460 -2.88 -39.96 20.15
N LEU A 461 -1.92 -39.42 19.39
CA LEU A 461 -1.36 -40.13 18.23
C LEU A 461 -0.66 -41.44 18.64
N LEU A 462 0.10 -41.44 19.75
CA LEU A 462 0.75 -42.64 20.27
C LEU A 462 -0.26 -43.65 20.83
N GLN A 463 -1.33 -43.18 21.45
CA GLN A 463 -2.44 -44.04 21.89
C GLN A 463 -3.10 -44.73 20.70
N TYR A 464 -3.49 -43.99 19.65
CA TYR A 464 -4.03 -44.60 18.44
C TYR A 464 -3.06 -45.55 17.74
N LYS A 465 -1.74 -45.31 17.85
CA LYS A 465 -0.72 -46.24 17.36
C LYS A 465 -0.72 -47.54 18.15
N ALA A 466 -0.73 -47.47 19.48
CA ALA A 466 -0.80 -48.64 20.36
C ALA A 466 -2.08 -49.46 20.11
N ASP A 467 -3.20 -48.78 19.84
CA ASP A 467 -4.50 -49.41 19.54
C ASP A 467 -4.60 -49.95 18.10
N GLY A 468 -3.54 -49.82 17.27
CA GLY A 468 -3.56 -50.23 15.86
C GLY A 468 -4.47 -49.38 14.96
N ARG A 469 -4.97 -48.23 15.44
CA ARG A 469 -5.93 -47.35 14.77
C ARG A 469 -5.32 -46.09 14.15
N LEU A 470 -4.01 -45.88 14.26
CA LEU A 470 -3.34 -44.67 13.74
C LEU A 470 -3.63 -44.42 12.25
N HIS A 471 -3.75 -45.47 11.45
CA HIS A 471 -4.07 -45.37 10.02
C HIS A 471 -5.44 -44.74 9.72
N LYS A 472 -6.36 -44.72 10.70
CA LYS A 472 -7.66 -44.04 10.63
C LYS A 472 -7.56 -42.55 10.93
N VAL A 473 -6.49 -42.09 11.57
CA VAL A 473 -6.30 -40.65 11.83
C VAL A 473 -5.91 -39.97 10.52
N LYS A 474 -6.82 -39.15 9.97
CA LYS A 474 -6.62 -38.48 8.67
C LYS A 474 -6.33 -37.00 8.75
N MET A 475 -6.75 -36.35 9.83
CA MET A 475 -6.71 -34.89 9.91
C MET A 475 -6.44 -34.42 11.34
N LEU A 476 -5.65 -33.35 11.45
CA LEU A 476 -5.45 -32.56 12.66
C LEU A 476 -5.92 -31.13 12.37
N LEU A 477 -6.87 -30.65 13.17
CA LEU A 477 -7.47 -29.31 13.08
C LEU A 477 -7.08 -28.48 14.30
N LEU A 478 -6.42 -27.35 14.07
CA LEU A 478 -5.99 -26.41 15.12
C LEU A 478 -6.45 -24.99 14.76
N THR A 479 -6.94 -24.25 15.76
CA THR A 479 -7.29 -22.83 15.60
C THR A 479 -6.03 -21.98 15.79
N ASN A 480 -5.64 -21.21 14.77
CA ASN A 480 -4.50 -20.29 14.87
C ASN A 480 -4.77 -18.95 14.15
N CYS A 481 -4.69 -17.81 14.83
CA CYS A 481 -4.49 -17.64 16.28
C CYS A 481 -5.76 -17.99 17.08
N THR A 482 -5.62 -18.13 18.41
CA THR A 482 -6.78 -18.14 19.32
C THR A 482 -7.56 -16.82 19.20
N PHE A 483 -8.82 -16.82 19.61
CA PHE A 483 -9.60 -15.58 19.79
C PHE A 483 -9.06 -14.78 20.98
#